data_AF-A0A3N4J488-F1
#
_entry.id   AF-A0A3N4J488-F1
#
_cell.length_a   1.000
_cell.length_b   1.000
_cell.length_c   1.000
_cell.angle_alpha   90.00
_cell.angle_beta   90.00
_cell.angle_gamma   90.00
#
_symmetry.space_group_name_H-M   'P 1'
#
loop_
_entity.id
_entity.type
_entity.pdbx_description
1 polymer ?
#
loop_
_entity_poly.entity_id
_entity_poly.type
_entity_poly.pdbx_seq_one_letter_code
_entity_poly.pdbx_strand_id
1 'polypeptide(L)'
;MQEDDELELPVLNSTYLECQKGIREWIDKAETFSPTSKVKFQQWAKGTEIVLAEAQLQQESYHAIESQIHQQQICGQTKSCWVIQKGGVITVEGARLRKKEKEERQKMTAIKKAQKDIQIAVNKAKAALYRHGIDARKAEKERKKQVLNIQTHSGIVPPELLIPITNPEKNPTPHDLEALQLPPDLLQALLMLEPTSFNTPTLR
;
A
#
# COMPACT_ATOMS: atom_id res chain seq x y z
N MET A 1 58.58 -15.42 -17.05
CA MET A 1 57.26 -15.43 -16.41
C MET A 1 56.45 -14.40 -17.18
N GLN A 2 55.54 -14.88 -18.02
CA GLN A 2 54.50 -14.03 -18.60
C GLN A 2 53.57 -13.66 -17.44
N GLU A 3 53.47 -12.38 -17.13
CA GLU A 3 52.34 -11.87 -16.36
C GLU A 3 51.23 -11.59 -17.37
N ASP A 4 50.21 -12.44 -17.33
CA ASP A 4 48.97 -12.25 -18.05
C ASP A 4 48.26 -11.03 -17.43
N ASP A 5 48.40 -9.87 -18.06
CA ASP A 5 47.53 -8.71 -17.81
C ASP A 5 46.09 -9.12 -18.22
N GLU A 6 45.34 -9.56 -17.22
CA GLU A 6 43.92 -9.86 -17.29
C GLU A 6 43.17 -8.58 -17.73
N LEU A 7 42.87 -8.48 -19.02
CA LEU A 7 42.12 -7.39 -19.63
C LEU A 7 40.67 -7.44 -19.12
N GLU A 8 40.40 -6.80 -17.98
CA GLU A 8 39.04 -6.48 -17.56
C GLU A 8 38.34 -5.70 -18.68
N LEU A 9 37.29 -6.29 -19.25
CA LEU A 9 36.50 -5.65 -20.29
C LEU A 9 35.87 -4.37 -19.72
N PRO A 10 36.00 -3.22 -20.40
CA PRO A 10 35.43 -1.97 -19.91
C PRO A 10 33.91 -2.10 -19.82
N VAL A 11 33.37 -1.74 -18.65
CA VAL A 11 31.92 -1.68 -18.39
C VAL A 11 31.28 -0.77 -19.44
N LEU A 12 30.19 -1.23 -20.05
CA LEU A 12 29.43 -0.41 -20.98
C LEU A 12 28.87 0.81 -20.23
N ASN A 13 29.32 1.99 -20.63
CA ASN A 13 28.75 3.25 -20.13
C ASN A 13 27.26 3.29 -20.49
N SER A 14 26.42 3.39 -19.47
CA SER A 14 24.97 3.30 -19.58
C SER A 14 24.29 4.67 -19.61
N THR A 15 25.02 5.71 -19.20
CA THR A 15 24.49 7.07 -19.02
C THR A 15 25.29 8.09 -19.84
N TYR A 16 24.63 9.15 -20.31
CA TYR A 16 25.26 10.27 -21.03
C TYR A 16 26.53 10.80 -20.33
N LEU A 17 26.48 11.00 -19.02
CA LEU A 17 27.61 11.52 -18.23
C LEU A 17 28.82 10.58 -18.24
N GLU A 18 28.59 9.27 -18.23
CA GLU A 18 29.64 8.25 -18.28
C GLU A 18 30.30 8.25 -19.66
N CYS A 19 29.50 8.32 -20.73
CA CYS A 19 29.99 8.45 -22.11
C CYS A 19 30.80 9.74 -22.31
N GLN A 20 30.32 10.87 -21.79
CA GLN A 20 31.02 12.14 -21.88
C GLN A 20 32.35 12.12 -21.11
N LYS A 21 32.36 11.53 -19.91
CA LYS A 21 33.59 11.35 -19.14
C LYS A 21 34.61 10.50 -19.89
N GLY A 22 34.17 9.38 -20.47
CA GLY A 22 35.03 8.51 -21.28
C GLY A 22 35.64 9.25 -22.50
N ILE A 23 34.84 10.05 -23.22
CA ILE A 23 35.35 10.85 -24.34
C ILE A 23 36.42 11.83 -23.87
N ARG A 24 36.22 12.52 -22.74
CA ARG A 24 37.22 13.45 -22.17
C ARG A 24 38.51 12.73 -21.74
N GLU A 25 38.39 11.58 -21.08
CA GLU A 25 39.56 10.77 -20.70
C GLU A 25 40.39 10.35 -21.92
N TRP A 26 39.75 10.06 -23.05
CA TRP A 26 40.44 9.75 -24.32
C TRP A 26 41.04 10.99 -25.00
N ILE A 27 40.41 12.16 -24.86
CA ILE A 27 40.98 13.44 -25.32
C ILE A 27 42.28 13.74 -24.59
N ASP A 28 42.34 13.52 -23.27
CA ASP A 28 43.54 13.76 -22.47
C ASP A 28 44.68 12.78 -22.84
N LYS A 29 44.34 11.52 -23.16
CA LYS A 29 45.30 10.50 -23.60
C LYS A 29 45.79 10.69 -25.04
N ALA A 30 45.03 11.40 -25.88
CA ALA A 30 45.35 11.69 -27.27
C ALA A 30 46.49 12.74 -27.43
N GLU A 31 47.09 13.23 -26.35
CA GLU A 31 48.24 14.14 -26.36
C GLU A 31 49.44 13.56 -27.13
N THR A 32 49.55 12.23 -27.18
CA THR A 32 50.62 11.48 -27.86
C THR A 32 50.42 11.32 -29.37
N PHE A 33 49.28 11.77 -29.92
CA PHE A 33 48.98 11.63 -31.34
C PHE A 33 49.80 12.60 -32.21
N SER A 34 50.01 12.23 -33.48
CA SER A 34 50.57 13.16 -34.46
C SER A 34 49.64 14.37 -34.65
N PRO A 35 50.16 15.55 -35.02
CA PRO A 35 49.35 16.78 -35.09
C PRO A 35 48.10 16.64 -35.97
N THR A 36 48.23 15.99 -37.12
CA THR A 36 47.12 15.76 -38.06
C THR A 36 46.07 14.81 -37.51
N SER A 37 46.49 13.75 -36.81
CA SER A 37 45.59 12.79 -36.17
C SER A 37 44.90 13.38 -34.94
N LYS A 38 45.60 14.21 -34.16
CA LYS A 38 45.04 14.94 -33.00
C LYS A 38 43.88 15.83 -33.42
N VAL A 39 44.05 16.61 -34.49
CA VAL A 39 42.97 17.49 -35.01
C VAL A 39 41.76 16.69 -35.48
N LYS A 40 41.98 15.60 -36.24
CA LYS A 40 40.89 14.72 -36.70
C LYS A 40 40.13 14.09 -35.52
N PHE A 41 40.86 13.61 -34.52
CA PHE A 41 40.27 13.03 -33.32
C PHE A 41 39.46 14.05 -32.52
N GLN A 42 39.98 15.26 -32.32
CA GLN A 42 39.27 16.33 -31.62
C GLN A 42 37.99 16.75 -32.34
N GLN A 43 38.00 16.82 -33.69
CA GLN A 43 36.81 17.12 -34.46
C GLN A 43 35.75 16.01 -34.35
N TRP A 44 36.17 14.75 -34.42
CA TRP A 44 35.30 13.61 -34.20
C TRP A 44 34.70 13.63 -32.80
N ALA A 45 35.52 13.78 -31.76
CA ALA A 45 35.08 13.78 -30.37
C ALA A 45 34.06 14.88 -30.09
N LYS A 46 34.31 16.11 -30.59
CA LYS A 46 33.35 17.22 -30.50
C LYS A 46 32.04 16.91 -31.21
N GLY A 47 32.09 16.31 -32.39
CA GLY A 47 30.89 15.89 -33.13
C GLY A 47 30.09 14.84 -32.36
N THR A 48 30.77 13.86 -31.76
CA THR A 48 30.12 12.83 -30.94
C THR A 48 29.51 13.41 -29.66
N GLU A 49 30.19 14.34 -28.99
CA GLU A 49 29.63 15.03 -27.81
C GLU A 49 28.34 15.79 -28.12
N ILE A 50 28.27 16.46 -29.28
CA ILE A 50 27.06 17.17 -29.74
C ILE A 50 25.91 16.18 -29.95
N VAL A 51 26.14 15.11 -30.72
CA VAL A 51 25.10 14.11 -31.02
C VAL A 51 24.62 13.42 -29.73
N LEU A 52 25.52 13.13 -28.79
CA LEU A 52 25.15 12.56 -27.49
C LEU A 52 24.30 13.53 -26.66
N ALA A 53 24.63 14.83 -26.66
CA ALA A 53 23.86 15.84 -25.96
C ALA A 53 22.46 16.01 -26.57
N GLU A 54 22.36 15.99 -27.89
CA GLU A 54 21.08 16.02 -28.61
C GLU A 54 20.22 14.80 -28.28
N ALA A 55 20.80 13.61 -28.25
CA ALA A 55 20.10 12.38 -27.89
C ALA A 55 19.56 12.42 -26.44
N GLN A 56 20.37 12.91 -25.49
CA GLN A 56 19.95 13.08 -24.10
C GLN A 56 18.78 14.09 -23.98
N LEU A 57 18.88 15.23 -24.66
CA LEU A 57 17.82 16.23 -24.69
C LEU A 57 16.52 15.66 -25.28
N GLN A 58 16.62 14.87 -26.35
CA GLN A 58 15.46 14.21 -26.95
C GLN A 58 14.82 13.22 -25.98
N GLN A 59 15.61 12.41 -25.27
CA GLN A 59 15.10 11.47 -24.27
C GLN A 59 14.40 12.19 -23.10
N GLU A 60 14.99 13.27 -22.59
CA GLU A 60 14.37 14.07 -21.53
C GLU A 60 13.07 14.72 -21.99
N SER A 61 13.02 15.22 -23.23
CA SER A 61 11.80 15.80 -23.82
C SER A 61 10.68 14.76 -23.93
N TYR A 62 11.02 13.53 -24.31
CA TYR A 62 10.07 12.42 -24.39
C TYR A 62 9.49 12.10 -23.01
N HIS A 63 10.35 11.93 -22.00
CA HIS A 63 9.92 11.68 -20.63
C HIS A 63 9.08 12.83 -20.05
N ALA A 64 9.39 14.08 -20.39
CA ALA A 64 8.59 15.23 -19.97
C ALA A 64 7.17 15.19 -20.57
N ILE A 65 7.05 14.88 -21.86
CA ILE A 65 5.75 14.75 -22.55
C ILE A 65 4.95 13.58 -21.98
N GLU A 66 5.57 12.42 -21.78
CA GLU A 66 4.91 11.25 -21.16
C GLU A 66 4.37 11.57 -19.77
N SER A 67 5.20 12.23 -18.94
CA SER A 67 4.81 12.67 -17.60
C SER A 67 3.63 13.64 -17.65
N GLN A 68 3.64 14.58 -18.60
CA GLN A 68 2.53 15.53 -18.78
C GLN A 68 1.25 14.83 -19.22
N ILE A 69 1.31 13.89 -20.17
CA ILE A 69 0.15 13.11 -20.62
C ILE A 69 -0.40 12.29 -19.45
N HIS A 70 0.46 11.63 -18.69
CA HIS A 70 0.05 10.84 -17.53
C HIS A 70 -0.64 11.71 -16.46
N GLN A 71 -0.06 12.86 -16.13
CA GLN A 71 -0.66 13.82 -15.20
C GLN A 71 -2.01 14.34 -15.71
N GLN A 72 -2.13 14.64 -17.01
CA GLN A 72 -3.38 15.07 -17.62
C GLN A 72 -4.45 13.96 -17.60
N GLN A 73 -4.08 12.71 -17.79
CA GLN A 73 -5.00 11.58 -17.68
C GLN A 73 -5.53 11.45 -16.24
N ILE A 74 -4.64 11.48 -15.24
CA ILE A 74 -5.02 11.43 -13.81
C ILE A 74 -5.93 12.62 -13.45
N CYS A 75 -5.52 13.83 -13.84
CA CYS A 75 -6.26 15.05 -13.53
C CYS A 75 -7.59 15.13 -14.31
N GLY A 76 -7.62 14.70 -15.57
CA GLY A 76 -8.80 14.70 -16.43
C GLY A 76 -9.85 13.72 -15.94
N GLN A 77 -9.43 12.52 -15.52
CA GLN A 77 -10.32 11.54 -14.88
C GLN A 77 -10.93 12.10 -13.60
N THR A 78 -10.12 12.75 -12.76
CA THR A 78 -10.57 13.35 -11.50
C THR A 78 -11.50 14.55 -11.72
N LYS A 79 -11.19 15.44 -12.68
CA LYS A 79 -12.00 16.62 -13.02
C LYS A 79 -13.34 16.22 -13.65
N SER A 80 -13.41 15.12 -14.41
CA SER A 80 -14.68 14.63 -14.99
C SER A 80 -15.72 14.24 -13.91
N CYS A 81 -15.27 13.90 -12.70
CA CYS A 81 -16.15 13.63 -11.56
C CYS A 81 -16.69 14.90 -10.89
N TRP A 82 -16.08 16.06 -11.16
CA TRP A 82 -16.47 17.37 -10.63
C TRP A 82 -17.42 18.14 -11.56
N VAL A 83 -17.53 17.74 -12.83
CA VAL A 83 -18.43 18.37 -13.79
C VAL A 83 -19.86 17.84 -13.61
N ILE A 84 -20.76 18.70 -13.14
CA ILE A 84 -22.20 18.39 -12.98
C ILE A 84 -22.91 18.23 -14.34
N GLN A 85 -22.32 18.73 -15.43
CA GLN A 85 -22.84 18.65 -16.79
C GLN A 85 -22.06 17.64 -17.65
N LYS A 86 -22.58 16.43 -17.78
CA LYS A 86 -22.36 15.61 -18.99
C LYS A 86 -23.53 15.88 -19.94
N GLY A 87 -23.34 16.79 -20.91
CA GLY A 87 -24.26 17.03 -22.04
C GLY A 87 -25.65 17.55 -21.66
N GLY A 88 -25.89 18.86 -21.79
CA GLY A 88 -27.22 19.47 -21.73
C GLY A 88 -27.33 20.71 -20.84
N VAL A 89 -28.22 21.63 -21.20
CA VAL A 89 -28.60 22.80 -20.37
C VAL A 89 -29.29 22.27 -19.12
N ILE A 90 -28.66 22.44 -17.96
CA ILE A 90 -29.26 22.05 -16.69
C ILE A 90 -30.07 23.22 -16.15
N THR A 91 -31.38 23.03 -15.96
CA THR A 91 -32.19 24.00 -15.22
C THR A 91 -31.71 24.07 -13.77
N VAL A 92 -31.76 25.25 -13.15
CA VAL A 92 -31.31 25.47 -11.75
C VAL A 92 -31.94 24.46 -10.78
N GLU A 93 -33.20 24.09 -10.98
CA GLU A 93 -33.90 23.08 -10.20
C GLU A 93 -33.30 21.68 -10.37
N GLY A 94 -32.97 21.28 -11.60
CA GLY A 94 -32.30 20.02 -11.87
C GLY A 94 -30.92 19.92 -11.21
N ALA A 95 -30.18 21.03 -11.13
CA ALA A 95 -28.92 21.09 -10.40
C ALA A 95 -29.11 20.90 -8.89
N ARG A 96 -30.15 21.53 -8.30
CA ARG A 96 -30.50 21.36 -6.88
C ARG A 96 -30.89 19.92 -6.55
N LEU A 97 -31.70 19.28 -7.40
CA LEU A 97 -32.09 17.88 -7.22
C LEU A 97 -30.89 16.93 -7.28
N ARG A 98 -30.01 17.09 -8.28
CA ARG A 98 -28.78 16.28 -8.39
C ARG A 98 -27.87 16.44 -7.17
N LYS A 99 -27.79 17.66 -6.60
CA LYS A 99 -27.01 17.90 -5.38
C LYS A 99 -27.59 17.14 -4.18
N LYS A 100 -28.91 17.21 -3.96
CA LYS A 100 -29.60 16.45 -2.91
C LYS A 100 -29.41 14.95 -3.06
N GLU A 101 -29.63 14.42 -4.27
CA GLU A 101 -29.43 13.00 -4.56
C GLU A 101 -27.99 12.54 -4.29
N LYS A 102 -27.00 13.38 -4.64
CA LYS A 102 -25.59 13.09 -4.34
C LYS A 102 -25.33 13.05 -2.82
N GLU A 103 -25.87 14.00 -2.07
CA GLU A 103 -25.75 14.04 -0.61
C GLU A 103 -26.41 12.83 0.05
N GLU A 104 -27.60 12.42 -0.39
CA GLU A 104 -28.29 11.23 0.09
C GLU A 104 -27.51 9.95 -0.24
N ARG A 105 -27.01 9.82 -1.46
CA ARG A 105 -26.14 8.69 -1.85
C ARG A 105 -24.89 8.64 -0.97
N GLN A 106 -24.25 9.78 -0.71
CA GLN A 106 -23.07 9.86 0.16
C GLN A 106 -23.40 9.42 1.59
N LYS A 107 -24.50 9.90 2.17
CA LYS A 107 -24.99 9.47 3.50
C LYS A 107 -25.24 7.97 3.54
N MET A 108 -25.98 7.43 2.57
CA MET A 108 -26.25 5.99 2.49
C MET A 108 -24.96 5.16 2.36
N THR A 109 -23.99 5.62 1.55
CA THR A 109 -22.70 4.92 1.44
C THR A 109 -21.89 4.98 2.73
N ALA A 110 -21.94 6.09 3.47
CA ALA A 110 -21.28 6.25 4.76
C ALA A 110 -21.88 5.30 5.81
N ILE A 111 -23.22 5.21 5.89
CA ILE A 111 -23.92 4.28 6.78
C ILE A 111 -23.54 2.83 6.45
N LYS A 112 -23.62 2.43 5.17
CA LYS A 112 -23.24 1.08 4.73
C LYS A 112 -21.80 0.74 5.08
N LYS A 113 -20.89 1.70 4.95
CA LYS A 113 -19.48 1.53 5.32
C LYS A 113 -19.32 1.33 6.83
N ALA A 114 -19.94 2.19 7.64
CA ALA A 114 -19.91 2.08 9.10
C ALA A 114 -20.46 0.72 9.58
N GLN A 115 -21.60 0.28 9.02
CA GLN A 115 -22.18 -1.04 9.32
C GLN A 115 -21.24 -2.20 8.94
N LYS A 116 -20.58 -2.11 7.78
CA LYS A 116 -19.60 -3.11 7.35
C LYS A 116 -18.40 -3.16 8.28
N ASP A 117 -17.89 -2.01 8.70
CA ASP A 117 -16.73 -1.91 9.60
C ASP A 117 -17.06 -2.51 10.98
N ILE A 118 -18.26 -2.25 11.50
CA ILE A 118 -18.82 -2.89 12.70
C ILE A 118 -18.84 -4.42 12.53
N GLN A 119 -19.38 -4.92 11.42
CA GLN A 119 -19.46 -6.37 11.17
C GLN A 119 -18.07 -7.01 11.08
N ILE A 120 -17.10 -6.33 10.45
CA ILE A 120 -15.71 -6.78 10.38
C ILE A 120 -15.10 -6.86 11.77
N ALA A 121 -15.31 -5.85 12.62
CA ALA A 121 -14.80 -5.84 13.99
C ALA A 121 -15.35 -7.02 14.80
N VAL A 122 -16.66 -7.27 14.74
CA VAL A 122 -17.30 -8.42 15.41
C VAL A 122 -16.73 -9.74 14.91
N ASN A 123 -16.61 -9.91 13.58
CA ASN A 123 -16.09 -11.15 13.01
C ASN A 123 -14.63 -11.38 13.40
N LYS A 124 -13.83 -10.32 13.47
CA LYS A 124 -12.43 -10.39 13.93
C LYS A 124 -12.35 -10.81 15.39
N ALA A 125 -13.18 -10.23 16.26
CA ALA A 125 -13.23 -10.59 17.68
C ALA A 125 -13.66 -12.05 17.88
N LYS A 126 -14.71 -12.50 17.18
CA LYS A 126 -15.15 -13.92 17.18
C LYS A 126 -14.05 -14.87 16.71
N ALA A 127 -13.34 -14.51 15.64
CA ALA A 127 -12.24 -15.32 15.13
C ALA A 127 -11.06 -15.40 16.11
N ALA A 128 -10.76 -14.31 16.82
CA ALA A 128 -9.76 -14.31 17.88
C ALA A 128 -10.17 -15.25 19.03
N LEU A 129 -11.40 -15.12 19.53
CA LEU A 129 -11.95 -15.99 20.58
C LEU A 129 -11.87 -17.48 20.18
N TYR A 130 -12.25 -17.80 18.94
CA TYR A 130 -12.18 -19.16 18.42
C TYR A 130 -10.75 -19.72 18.41
N ARG A 131 -9.76 -18.91 17.99
CA ARG A 131 -8.34 -19.30 18.01
C ARG A 131 -7.86 -19.55 19.44
N HIS A 132 -8.15 -18.63 20.36
CA HIS A 132 -7.83 -18.81 21.78
C HIS A 132 -8.47 -20.08 22.35
N GLY A 133 -9.71 -20.41 21.95
CA GLY A 133 -10.37 -21.66 22.35
C GLY A 133 -9.73 -22.93 21.79
N ILE A 134 -9.17 -22.88 20.58
CA ILE A 134 -8.36 -23.98 20.03
C ILE A 134 -7.07 -24.15 20.83
N ASP A 135 -6.38 -23.05 21.12
CA ASP A 135 -5.10 -23.07 21.82
C ASP A 135 -5.26 -23.55 23.26
N ALA A 136 -6.31 -23.10 23.96
CA ALA A 136 -6.66 -23.60 25.29
C ALA A 136 -6.95 -25.11 25.29
N ARG A 137 -7.66 -25.62 24.28
CA ARG A 137 -7.91 -27.07 24.14
C ARG A 137 -6.63 -27.86 23.88
N LYS A 138 -5.69 -27.33 23.10
CA LYS A 138 -4.39 -27.97 22.87
C LYS A 138 -3.55 -27.97 24.15
N ALA A 139 -3.49 -26.83 24.84
CA ALA A 139 -2.76 -26.69 26.10
C ALA A 139 -3.31 -27.63 27.18
N GLU A 140 -4.65 -27.73 27.31
CA GLU A 140 -5.28 -28.63 28.27
C GLU A 140 -5.04 -30.11 27.94
N LYS A 141 -5.01 -30.49 26.66
CA LYS A 141 -4.60 -31.84 26.25
C LYS A 141 -3.16 -32.16 26.65
N GLU A 142 -2.25 -31.22 26.45
CA GLU A 142 -0.84 -31.39 26.82
C GLU A 142 -0.66 -31.46 28.35
N ARG A 143 -1.35 -30.60 29.11
CA ARG A 143 -1.39 -30.66 30.58
C ARG A 143 -1.85 -32.03 31.08
N LYS A 144 -2.97 -32.54 30.54
CA LYS A 144 -3.49 -33.88 30.89
C LYS A 144 -2.50 -35.00 30.57
N LYS A 145 -1.81 -34.91 29.43
CA LYS A 145 -0.77 -35.87 29.04
C LYS A 145 0.41 -35.86 30.01
N GLN A 146 0.86 -34.67 30.43
CA GLN A 146 1.94 -34.52 31.42
C GLN A 146 1.54 -35.09 32.79
N VAL A 147 0.33 -34.78 33.27
CA VAL A 147 -0.20 -35.32 34.52
C VAL A 147 -0.26 -36.85 34.47
N LEU A 148 -0.80 -37.42 33.39
CA LEU A 148 -0.87 -38.86 33.20
C LEU A 148 0.52 -39.51 33.19
N ASN A 149 1.50 -38.87 32.55
CA ASN A 149 2.88 -39.37 32.52
C ASN A 149 3.48 -39.41 33.93
N ILE A 150 3.31 -38.34 34.72
CA ILE A 150 3.82 -38.26 36.11
C ILE A 150 3.14 -39.32 36.99
N GLN A 151 1.82 -39.48 36.86
CA GLN A 151 1.07 -40.49 37.61
C GLN A 151 1.50 -41.92 37.26
N THR A 152 1.77 -42.21 35.98
CA THR A 152 2.27 -43.51 35.53
C THR A 152 3.62 -43.86 36.17
N HIS A 153 4.48 -42.86 36.39
CA HIS A 153 5.78 -43.03 37.03
C HIS A 153 5.73 -42.85 38.55
N SER A 154 4.53 -42.87 39.16
CA SER A 154 4.31 -42.68 40.60
C SER A 154 4.92 -41.37 41.17
N GLY A 155 5.08 -40.36 40.33
CA GLY A 155 5.57 -39.04 40.73
C GLY A 155 4.48 -38.17 41.36
N ILE A 156 4.89 -37.19 42.16
CA ILE A 156 3.98 -36.18 42.71
C ILE A 156 3.70 -35.14 41.62
N VAL A 157 2.43 -34.88 41.33
CA VAL A 157 2.02 -33.89 40.32
C VAL A 157 2.27 -32.48 40.85
N PRO A 158 3.03 -31.63 40.13
CA PRO A 158 3.24 -30.25 40.49
C PRO A 158 1.91 -29.47 40.62
N PRO A 159 1.81 -28.53 41.57
CA PRO A 159 0.59 -27.78 41.83
C PRO A 159 0.10 -26.96 40.62
N GLU A 160 1.01 -26.53 39.74
CA GLU A 160 0.68 -25.79 38.51
C GLU A 160 -0.16 -26.63 37.56
N LEU A 161 0.12 -27.94 37.50
CA LEU A 161 -0.61 -28.88 36.65
C LEU A 161 -1.92 -29.33 37.27
N LEU A 162 -2.25 -28.97 38.52
CA LEU A 162 -3.54 -29.31 39.12
C LEU A 162 -4.65 -28.37 38.66
N ILE A 163 -4.31 -27.17 38.19
CA ILE A 163 -5.27 -26.16 37.73
C ILE A 163 -5.69 -26.47 36.29
N PRO A 164 -6.98 -26.73 36.02
CA PRO A 164 -7.46 -26.93 34.66
C PRO A 164 -7.39 -25.64 33.84
N ILE A 165 -7.01 -25.76 32.55
CA ILE A 165 -7.01 -24.62 31.63
C ILE A 165 -8.43 -24.41 31.10
N THR A 166 -8.99 -23.23 31.37
CA THR A 166 -10.33 -22.84 30.91
C THR A 166 -10.36 -22.57 29.41
N ASN A 167 -11.41 -23.05 28.72
CA ASN A 167 -11.63 -22.73 27.31
C ASN A 167 -12.44 -21.43 27.18
N PRO A 168 -11.85 -20.33 26.66
CA PRO A 168 -12.53 -19.04 26.52
C PRO A 168 -13.71 -19.06 25.54
N GLU A 169 -13.77 -20.02 24.61
CA GLU A 169 -14.90 -20.19 23.70
C GLU A 169 -16.16 -20.74 24.41
N LYS A 170 -15.97 -21.57 25.45
CA LYS A 170 -17.08 -22.22 26.18
C LYS A 170 -17.46 -21.47 27.46
N ASN A 171 -16.45 -20.97 28.17
CA ASN A 171 -16.59 -20.22 29.41
C ASN A 171 -15.77 -18.93 29.26
N PRO A 172 -16.32 -17.92 28.57
CA PRO A 172 -15.61 -16.66 28.34
C PRO A 172 -15.38 -15.92 29.65
N THR A 173 -14.16 -15.42 29.82
CA THR A 173 -13.78 -14.54 30.93
C THR A 173 -14.38 -13.16 30.69
N PRO A 174 -14.61 -12.31 31.72
CA PRO A 174 -15.07 -10.93 31.49
C PRO A 174 -14.23 -10.15 30.47
N HIS A 175 -12.92 -10.40 30.45
CA HIS A 175 -12.00 -9.83 29.47
C HIS A 175 -12.29 -10.30 28.02
N ASP A 176 -12.64 -11.57 27.84
CA ASP A 176 -12.98 -12.14 26.52
C ASP A 176 -14.31 -11.56 26.00
N LEU A 177 -15.25 -11.26 26.92
CA LEU A 177 -16.53 -10.62 26.59
C LEU A 177 -16.34 -9.13 26.24
N GLU A 178 -15.42 -8.44 26.90
CA GLU A 178 -15.04 -7.07 26.58
C GLU A 178 -14.45 -6.99 25.15
N ALA A 179 -13.63 -7.96 24.75
CA ALA A 179 -13.09 -8.04 23.40
C ALA A 179 -14.17 -8.25 22.31
N LEU A 180 -15.36 -8.76 22.67
CA LEU A 180 -16.51 -8.88 21.77
C LEU A 180 -17.35 -7.60 21.70
N GLN A 181 -17.12 -6.63 22.58
CA GLN A 181 -17.84 -5.35 22.54
C GLN A 181 -17.42 -4.56 21.30
N LEU A 182 -18.41 -3.92 20.69
CA LEU A 182 -18.19 -3.05 19.55
C LEU A 182 -17.35 -1.84 19.96
N PRO A 183 -16.40 -1.39 19.12
CA PRO A 183 -15.68 -0.16 19.39
C PRO A 183 -16.68 1.00 19.54
N PRO A 184 -16.64 1.74 20.67
CA PRO A 184 -17.61 2.80 20.95
C PRO A 184 -17.60 3.89 19.86
N ASP A 185 -16.42 4.17 19.29
CA ASP A 185 -16.23 5.12 18.19
C ASP A 185 -17.04 4.76 16.94
N LEU A 186 -17.14 3.46 16.61
CA LEU A 186 -17.88 2.99 15.43
C LEU A 186 -19.39 3.09 15.65
N LEU A 187 -19.85 2.83 16.88
CA LEU A 187 -21.26 2.99 17.26
C LEU A 187 -21.66 4.47 17.23
N GLN A 188 -20.81 5.36 17.76
CA GLN A 188 -21.05 6.79 17.72
C GLN A 188 -21.06 7.32 16.29
N ALA A 189 -20.14 6.88 15.44
CA ALA A 189 -20.13 7.25 14.02
C ALA A 189 -21.40 6.83 13.30
N LEU A 190 -21.93 5.64 13.58
CA LEU A 190 -23.19 5.18 13.00
C LEU A 190 -24.39 5.99 13.49
N LEU A 191 -24.47 6.28 14.79
CA LEU A 191 -25.51 7.12 15.39
C LEU A 191 -25.54 8.54 14.81
N MET A 192 -24.38 9.12 14.52
CA MET A 192 -24.26 10.45 13.90
C MET A 192 -24.67 10.46 12.43
N LEU A 193 -24.65 9.29 11.77
CA LEU A 193 -24.98 9.13 10.35
C LEU A 193 -26.42 8.68 10.12
N GLU A 194 -27.07 8.05 11.10
CA GLU A 194 -28.47 7.67 11.01
C GLU A 194 -29.36 8.92 10.95
N PRO A 195 -30.30 8.99 9.98
CA PRO A 195 -31.25 10.07 9.96
C PRO A 195 -32.14 9.94 11.19
N THR A 196 -32.14 10.95 12.07
CA THR A 196 -33.16 11.11 13.11
C THR A 196 -34.52 11.18 12.41
N SER A 197 -35.23 10.06 12.32
CA SER A 197 -36.65 10.05 12.00
C SER A 197 -37.37 10.66 13.20
N PHE A 198 -37.42 11.99 13.26
CA PHE A 198 -38.43 12.65 14.07
C PHE A 198 -39.76 12.31 13.39
N ASN A 199 -40.38 11.25 13.91
CA ASN A 199 -41.77 10.92 13.65
C ASN A 199 -42.59 12.17 13.97
N THR A 200 -42.99 12.92 12.94
CA THR A 200 -44.03 13.94 13.10
C THR A 200 -45.33 13.19 13.40
N PRO A 201 -45.94 13.36 14.58
CA PRO A 201 -47.24 12.77 14.83
C PRO A 201 -48.25 13.52 13.96
N THR A 202 -48.75 12.83 12.94
CA THR A 202 -49.93 13.27 12.19
C THR A 202 -51.10 13.26 13.16
N LEU A 203 -51.44 14.43 13.71
CA LEU A 203 -52.69 14.65 14.44
C LEU A 203 -53.86 14.43 13.46
N ARG A 204 -54.66 13.40 13.74
CA ARG A 204 -56.00 13.21 13.19
C ARG A 204 -57.02 13.73 14.18
#